data_AF-A0A1I4QFA2-F1
#
_entry.id   AF-A0A1I4QFA2-F1
#
_cell.length_a   1.000
_cell.length_b   1.000
_cell.length_c   1.000
_cell.angle_alpha   90.00
_cell.angle_beta   90.00
_cell.angle_gamma   90.00
#
_symmetry.space_group_name_H-M   'P 1'
#
loop_
_entity.id
_entity.type
_entity.pdbx_description
1 polymer ?
#
loop_
_entity_poly.entity_id
_entity_poly.type
_entity_poly.pdbx_seq_one_letter_code
_entity_poly.pdbx_strand_id
1 'polypeptide(L)'
;MNNIKLMTRSELIRVIGDVITEVDVLRSNFKRETKNRKSLDDIRDQLDTYQLKLVRNVINDSTTEFKQLTTSLKEVNEELRLTIEDMDKIVQTLEALVKFVGTVQKIAELIP
;
A
#
# COMPACT_ATOMS: atom_id res chain seq x y z
N MET A 1 1.07 15.28 -23.88
CA MET A 1 1.01 15.59 -22.43
C MET A 1 0.19 14.48 -21.78
N ASN A 2 0.84 13.58 -21.03
CA ASN A 2 0.10 12.56 -20.29
C ASN A 2 -0.70 13.27 -19.21
N ASN A 3 -2.03 13.24 -19.34
CA ASN A 3 -2.94 13.70 -18.30
C ASN A 3 -2.77 12.71 -17.13
N ILE A 4 -1.84 13.00 -16.21
CA ILE A 4 -1.70 12.21 -14.99
C ILE A 4 -2.98 12.49 -14.20
N LYS A 5 -3.96 11.57 -14.33
CA LYS A 5 -5.14 11.60 -13.50
C LYS A 5 -4.67 11.50 -12.05
N LEU A 6 -4.80 12.61 -11.32
CA LEU A 6 -4.45 12.67 -9.92
C LEU A 6 -5.31 11.67 -9.14
N MET A 7 -4.67 10.93 -8.25
CA MET A 7 -5.38 9.97 -7.41
C MET A 7 -6.28 10.75 -6.45
N THR A 8 -7.53 10.33 -6.34
CA THR A 8 -8.47 10.83 -5.32
C THR A 8 -8.34 10.03 -4.02
N ARG A 9 -8.87 10.54 -2.91
CA ARG A 9 -8.93 9.78 -1.65
C ARG A 9 -9.59 8.41 -1.79
N SER A 10 -10.69 8.32 -2.54
CA SER A 10 -11.42 7.05 -2.73
C SER A 10 -10.59 6.04 -3.56
N GLU A 11 -9.87 6.52 -4.57
CA GLU A 11 -8.93 5.68 -5.33
C GLU A 11 -7.77 5.20 -4.44
N LEU A 12 -7.23 6.05 -3.57
CA LEU A 12 -6.21 5.65 -2.59
C LEU A 12 -6.70 4.54 -1.65
N ILE A 13 -7.90 4.71 -1.07
CA ILE A 13 -8.51 3.71 -0.18
C ILE A 13 -8.68 2.37 -0.92
N ARG A 14 -9.10 2.42 -2.19
CA ARG A 14 -9.24 1.23 -3.04
C ARG A 14 -7.90 0.53 -3.27
N VAL A 15 -6.86 1.27 -3.67
CA VAL A 15 -5.52 0.71 -3.90
C VAL A 15 -5.00 0.03 -2.64
N ILE A 16 -5.18 0.64 -1.47
CA ILE A 16 -4.79 0.01 -0.19
C ILE A 16 -5.56 -1.29 0.04
N GLY A 17 -6.87 -1.32 -0.27
CA GLY A 17 -7.69 -2.53 -0.12
C GLY A 17 -7.30 -3.65 -1.09
N ASP A 18 -6.93 -3.29 -2.32
CA ASP A 18 -6.42 -4.23 -3.31
C ASP A 18 -5.10 -4.85 -2.82
N VAL A 19 -4.17 -4.03 -2.30
CA VAL A 19 -2.90 -4.52 -1.71
C VAL A 19 -3.11 -5.38 -0.46
N ILE A 20 -4.07 -5.05 0.42
CA ILE A 20 -4.42 -5.92 1.55
C ILE A 20 -4.85 -7.30 1.06
N THR A 21 -5.65 -7.35 -0.02
CA THR A 21 -6.10 -8.62 -0.62
C THR A 21 -4.92 -9.41 -1.18
N GLU A 22 -3.99 -8.75 -1.86
CA GLU A 22 -2.77 -9.38 -2.37
C GLU A 22 -1.87 -9.92 -1.24
N VAL A 23 -1.72 -9.17 -0.15
CA VAL A 23 -1.02 -9.64 1.06
C VAL A 23 -1.74 -10.85 1.66
N ASP A 24 -3.09 -10.87 1.68
CA ASP A 24 -3.89 -11.99 2.16
C ASP A 24 -3.73 -13.28 1.31
N VAL A 25 -3.55 -13.12 0.01
CA VAL A 25 -3.21 -14.24 -0.88
C VAL A 25 -1.78 -14.70 -0.60
N LEU A 26 -0.80 -13.79 -0.57
CA LEU A 26 0.60 -14.12 -0.37
C LEU A 26 0.84 -14.84 0.95
N ARG A 27 0.25 -14.34 2.04
CA ARG A 27 0.38 -14.93 3.38
C ARG A 27 -0.16 -16.36 3.43
N SER A 28 -1.16 -16.71 2.62
CA SER A 28 -1.74 -18.07 2.58
C SER A 28 -0.74 -19.14 2.17
N ASN A 29 0.32 -18.76 1.45
CA ASN A 29 1.41 -19.66 1.04
C ASN A 29 2.39 -19.98 2.17
N PHE A 30 2.31 -19.29 3.31
CA PHE A 30 3.23 -19.44 4.43
C PHE A 30 2.55 -20.07 5.65
N LYS A 31 3.26 -20.97 6.33
CA LYS A 31 2.84 -21.49 7.63
C LYS A 31 2.83 -20.36 8.67
N ARG A 32 1.86 -20.41 9.60
CA ARG A 32 1.62 -19.38 10.64
C ARG A 32 2.88 -18.95 11.41
N GLU A 33 3.77 -19.90 11.72
CA GLU A 33 4.94 -19.63 12.57
C GLU A 33 6.18 -19.15 11.81
N THR A 34 6.09 -18.95 10.49
CA THR A 34 7.24 -18.49 9.70
C THR A 34 7.47 -16.99 9.86
N LYS A 35 8.72 -16.56 9.76
CA LYS A 35 9.07 -15.13 9.82
C LYS A 35 8.37 -14.32 8.73
N ASN A 36 8.35 -14.82 7.49
CA ASN A 36 7.68 -14.17 6.37
C ASN A 36 6.19 -13.98 6.63
N ARG A 37 5.53 -14.99 7.21
CA ARG A 37 4.11 -14.87 7.57
C ARG A 37 3.88 -13.76 8.59
N LYS A 38 4.69 -13.70 9.65
CA LYS A 38 4.60 -12.63 10.67
C LYS A 38 4.79 -11.25 10.06
N SER A 39 5.79 -11.07 9.20
CA SER A 39 6.02 -9.79 8.51
C SER A 39 4.83 -9.38 7.62
N LEU A 40 4.21 -10.32 6.91
CA LEU A 40 3.01 -10.05 6.11
C LEU A 40 1.80 -9.72 6.98
N ASP A 41 1.68 -10.36 8.15
CA ASP A 41 0.62 -10.08 9.12
C ASP A 41 0.76 -8.65 9.66
N ASP A 42 1.97 -8.24 10.04
CA ASP A 42 2.27 -6.88 10.50
C ASP A 42 1.96 -5.83 9.42
N ILE A 43 2.36 -6.08 8.17
CA ILE A 43 2.08 -5.20 7.02
C ILE A 43 0.58 -5.06 6.81
N ARG A 44 -0.17 -6.17 6.84
CA ARG A 44 -1.62 -6.18 6.65
C ARG A 44 -2.33 -5.35 7.73
N ASP A 45 -1.92 -5.48 8.98
CA ASP A 45 -2.52 -4.74 10.10
C ASP A 45 -2.19 -3.24 10.05
N GLN A 46 -0.99 -2.87 9.60
CA GLN A 46 -0.62 -1.48 9.35
C GLN A 46 -1.47 -0.86 8.23
N LEU A 47 -1.61 -1.54 7.10
CA LEU A 47 -2.44 -1.07 5.98
C LEU A 47 -3.90 -0.92 6.37
N ASP A 48 -4.46 -1.89 7.09
CA ASP A 48 -5.83 -1.84 7.61
C ASP A 48 -6.03 -0.62 8.54
N THR A 49 -5.06 -0.38 9.43
CA THR A 49 -5.07 0.80 10.32
C THR A 49 -5.08 2.12 9.54
N TYR A 50 -4.22 2.25 8.52
CA TYR A 50 -4.16 3.47 7.71
C TYR A 50 -5.39 3.63 6.82
N GLN A 51 -5.91 2.55 6.24
CA GLN A 51 -7.14 2.58 5.46
C GLN A 51 -8.31 3.06 6.33
N LEU A 52 -8.45 2.53 7.55
CA LEU A 52 -9.46 2.98 8.50
C LEU A 52 -9.29 4.46 8.86
N LYS A 53 -8.05 4.95 9.04
CA LYS A 53 -7.79 6.37 9.29
C LYS A 53 -8.22 7.25 8.11
N LEU A 54 -7.93 6.82 6.87
CA LEU A 54 -8.31 7.52 5.63
C LEU A 54 -9.83 7.53 5.41
N VAL A 55 -10.52 6.45 5.78
CA VAL A 55 -11.99 6.37 5.70
C VAL A 55 -12.65 7.30 6.72
N ARG A 56 -12.12 7.33 7.95
CA ARG A 56 -12.72 8.09 9.06
C ARG A 56 -12.51 9.60 8.95
N ASN A 57 -11.50 10.06 8.23
CA ASN A 57 -11.10 11.46 8.21
C ASN A 57 -11.13 12.07 6.80
N VAL A 58 -11.31 13.39 6.75
CA VAL A 58 -11.20 14.16 5.51
C VAL A 58 -9.73 14.55 5.32
N ILE A 59 -9.19 14.23 4.15
CA ILE A 59 -7.88 14.69 3.69
C ILE A 59 -8.10 15.56 2.46
N ASN A 60 -7.32 16.65 2.34
CA ASN A 60 -7.35 17.49 1.16
C ASN A 60 -6.46 16.89 0.07
N ASP A 61 -7.07 16.17 -0.87
CA ASP A 61 -6.39 15.56 -2.01
C ASP A 61 -5.97 16.56 -3.10
N SER A 62 -6.32 17.84 -2.95
CA SER A 62 -5.86 18.92 -3.84
C SER A 62 -4.47 19.46 -3.49
N THR A 63 -3.91 19.10 -2.32
CA THR A 63 -2.60 19.58 -1.87
C THR A 63 -1.46 19.03 -2.73
N THR A 64 -0.40 19.81 -2.91
CA THR A 64 0.79 19.37 -3.66
C THR A 64 1.43 18.13 -3.04
N GLU A 65 1.50 18.08 -1.72
CA GLU A 65 2.10 16.98 -0.98
C GLU A 65 1.32 15.67 -1.18
N PHE A 66 -0.01 15.71 -1.07
CA PHE A 66 -0.84 14.53 -1.35
C PHE A 66 -0.65 14.02 -2.78
N LYS A 67 -0.58 14.92 -3.76
CA LYS A 67 -0.38 14.55 -5.18
C LYS A 67 0.98 13.91 -5.43
N GLN A 68 2.03 14.43 -4.80
CA GLN A 68 3.39 13.87 -4.89
C GLN A 68 3.44 12.47 -4.27
N LEU A 69 2.92 12.33 -3.05
CA LEU A 69 2.90 11.05 -2.35
C LEU A 69 2.06 9.99 -3.07
N THR A 70 0.88 10.35 -3.58
CA THR A 70 0.04 9.41 -4.33
C THR A 70 0.59 9.05 -5.70
N THR A 71 1.37 9.93 -6.34
CA THR A 71 2.11 9.59 -7.57
C THR A 71 3.21 8.57 -7.27
N SER A 72 4.00 8.81 -6.22
CA SER A 72 5.00 7.84 -5.77
C SER A 72 4.37 6.51 -5.36
N LEU A 73 3.20 6.54 -4.70
CA LEU A 73 2.48 5.33 -4.33
C LEU A 73 2.06 4.50 -5.55
N LYS A 74 1.65 5.13 -6.66
CA LYS A 74 1.33 4.41 -7.91
C LYS A 74 2.54 3.66 -8.44
N GLU A 75 3.71 4.30 -8.45
CA GLU A 75 4.95 3.69 -8.93
C GLU A 75 5.31 2.47 -8.07
N VAL A 76 5.23 2.61 -6.75
CA VAL A 76 5.48 1.50 -5.81
C VAL A 76 4.44 0.39 -5.96
N ASN A 77 3.16 0.73 -6.21
CA ASN A 77 2.11 -0.26 -6.44
C ASN A 77 2.33 -1.06 -7.72
N GLU A 78 2.82 -0.44 -8.79
CA GLU A 78 3.17 -1.15 -10.02
C GLU A 78 4.41 -2.06 -9.81
N GLU A 79 5.43 -1.59 -9.09
CA GLU A 79 6.58 -2.43 -8.67
C GLU A 79 6.10 -3.65 -7.86
N LEU A 80 5.17 -3.44 -6.93
CA LEU A 80 4.58 -4.50 -6.12
C LEU A 80 3.83 -5.53 -6.98
N ARG A 81 2.97 -5.08 -7.89
CA ARG A 81 2.21 -5.97 -8.77
C ARG A 81 3.13 -6.84 -9.62
N LEU A 82 4.22 -6.27 -10.16
CA LEU A 82 5.21 -6.99 -10.96
C LEU A 82 6.02 -8.02 -10.15
N THR A 83 6.17 -7.81 -8.84
CA THR A 83 6.91 -8.73 -7.97
C THR A 83 6.03 -9.82 -7.36
N ILE A 84 4.76 -9.53 -7.09
CA ILE A 84 3.78 -10.52 -6.59
C ILE A 84 3.45 -11.61 -7.61
N GLU A 85 3.53 -11.31 -8.91
CA GLU A 85 3.35 -12.32 -9.97
C GLU A 85 4.44 -13.40 -9.98
N ASP A 86 5.54 -13.23 -9.24
CA ASP A 86 6.70 -14.12 -9.22
C ASP A 86 7.04 -14.57 -7.78
N MET A 87 6.60 -15.78 -7.42
CA MET A 87 6.77 -16.34 -6.07
C MET A 87 8.24 -16.50 -5.64
N ASP A 88 9.19 -16.56 -6.57
CA ASP A 88 10.62 -16.63 -6.25
C ASP A 88 11.18 -15.28 -5.78
N LYS A 89 10.41 -14.19 -5.94
CA LYS A 89 10.78 -12.82 -5.58
C LYS A 89 10.21 -12.37 -4.23
N ILE A 90 10.01 -13.29 -3.28
CA ILE A 90 9.42 -12.96 -1.98
C ILE A 90 10.15 -11.84 -1.23
N VAL A 91 11.48 -11.78 -1.31
CA VAL A 91 12.26 -10.72 -0.67
C VAL A 91 11.96 -9.36 -1.30
N GLN A 92 11.93 -9.29 -2.63
CA GLN A 92 11.63 -8.06 -3.37
C GLN A 92 10.18 -7.62 -3.16
N THR A 93 9.26 -8.59 -3.07
CA THR A 93 7.86 -8.34 -2.73
C THR A 93 7.73 -7.72 -1.34
N LEU A 94 8.42 -8.27 -0.34
CA LEU A 94 8.43 -7.72 1.02
C LEU A 94 9.03 -6.31 1.05
N GLU A 95 10.12 -6.06 0.32
CA GLU A 95 10.72 -4.73 0.20
C GLU A 95 9.75 -3.72 -0.44
N ALA A 96 9.06 -4.11 -1.51
CA ALA A 96 8.04 -3.29 -2.18
C ALA A 96 6.85 -3.00 -1.25
N LEU A 97 6.39 -3.99 -0.49
CA LEU A 97 5.34 -3.80 0.52
C LEU A 97 5.76 -2.83 1.62
N VAL A 98 6.99 -2.93 2.12
CA VAL A 98 7.50 -2.00 3.14
C VAL A 98 7.56 -0.57 2.59
N LYS A 99 8.02 -0.37 1.35
CA LYS A 99 7.98 0.94 0.68
C LYS A 99 6.53 1.44 0.55
N PHE A 100 5.61 0.57 0.15
CA PHE A 100 4.20 0.89 -0.04
C PHE A 100 3.57 1.37 1.27
N VAL A 101 3.73 0.61 2.35
CA VAL A 101 3.29 0.97 3.70
C VAL A 101 3.87 2.31 4.14
N GLY A 102 5.17 2.53 3.95
CA GLY A 102 5.83 3.79 4.31
C GLY A 102 5.25 5.00 3.56
N THR A 103 4.89 4.84 2.29
CA THR A 103 4.25 5.92 1.52
C THR A 103 2.80 6.15 1.99
N VAL A 104 2.04 5.08 2.27
CA VAL A 104 0.68 5.18 2.84
C VAL A 104 0.71 5.88 4.21
N GLN A 105 1.68 5.54 5.06
CA GLN A 105 1.86 6.19 6.36
C GLN A 105 2.03 7.70 6.21
N LYS A 106 2.93 8.16 5.33
CA LYS A 106 3.15 9.59 5.07
C LYS A 106 1.87 10.29 4.60
N ILE A 107 1.08 9.64 3.76
CA ILE A 107 -0.21 10.20 3.34
C ILE A 107 -1.18 10.27 4.53
N ALA A 108 -1.21 9.25 5.38
CA ALA A 108 -2.05 9.21 6.57
C ALA A 108 -1.63 10.24 7.64
N GLU A 109 -0.37 10.71 7.63
CA GLU A 109 0.14 11.80 8.48
C GLU A 109 -0.34 13.19 8.04
N LEU A 110 -0.79 13.34 6.80
CA LEU A 110 -1.43 14.59 6.32
C LEU A 110 -2.85 14.80 6.86
N ILE A 111 -3.40 13.78 7.53
CA ILE A 111 -4.71 13.85 8.16
C ILE A 111 -4.57 14.61 9.48
N PRO A 112 -5.32 15.71 9.68
CA PRO A 112 -5.28 16.52 10.90
C PRO A 112 -5.73 15.76 12.15
#